data_AF-A0A851Z5U2-F1
#
_entry.id   AF-A0A851Z5U2-F1
#
_cell.length_a   1.000
_cell.length_b   1.000
_cell.length_c   1.000
_cell.angle_alpha   90.00
_cell.angle_beta   90.00
_cell.angle_gamma   90.00
#
_symmetry.space_group_name_H-M   'P 1'
#
loop_
_entity.id
_entity.type
_entity.pdbx_description
1 polymer ?
#
loop_
_entity_poly.entity_id
_entity_poly.type
_entity_poly.pdbx_seq_one_letter_code
_entity_poly.pdbx_strand_id
1 'polypeptide(L)'
;YATLYDRNRRIPVYSAYLYQPAPGKRPKTWLVEPQLIDLKYPKTMEEEGTLLKNFSVTLQELSQSQAIQQDYKDLKGLNHGHLNPSSHHNTFSSRTATFTLTNVVPQDEKLNNGAWNIYEQQTMIKKTKDNGCKTTYIIVGAVPGNNYVAQGRVNKPSHIWSSACCEVDSNHRAAWAVIAENDKNEVQLLTLGELEDTLTNLY
;
A
#
# COMPACT_ATOMS: atom_id res chain seq x y z
N TYR A 1 6.73 3.61 -8.78
CA TYR A 1 5.66 2.63 -8.53
C TYR A 1 4.40 3.12 -9.24
N ALA A 2 3.40 2.28 -9.40
CA ALA A 2 2.07 2.66 -9.90
C ALA A 2 1.01 2.10 -8.95
N THR A 3 -0.07 2.84 -8.72
CA THR A 3 -1.15 2.41 -7.83
C THR A 3 -2.49 2.62 -8.53
N LEU A 4 -3.34 1.60 -8.51
CA LEU A 4 -4.75 1.73 -8.88
C LEU A 4 -5.55 2.09 -7.63
N TYR A 5 -6.26 3.21 -7.65
CA TYR A 5 -7.01 3.72 -6.50
C TYR A 5 -8.52 3.65 -6.73
N ASP A 6 -9.25 3.08 -5.78
CA ASP A 6 -10.72 3.06 -5.77
C ASP A 6 -11.25 4.30 -5.06
N ARG A 7 -11.76 5.27 -5.83
CA ARG A 7 -12.31 6.53 -5.30
C ARG A 7 -13.56 6.32 -4.45
N ASN A 8 -14.36 5.29 -4.73
CA ASN A 8 -15.60 5.03 -4.01
C ASN A 8 -15.31 4.42 -2.63
N ARG A 9 -14.34 3.50 -2.58
CA ARG A 9 -13.92 2.83 -1.33
C ARG A 9 -12.82 3.59 -0.58
N ARG A 10 -12.22 4.60 -1.23
CA ARG A 10 -11.12 5.44 -0.75
C ARG A 10 -9.88 4.65 -0.29
N ILE A 11 -9.59 3.54 -0.97
CA ILE A 11 -8.41 2.70 -0.73
C ILE A 11 -7.72 2.34 -2.05
N PRO A 12 -6.40 2.08 -2.05
CA PRO A 12 -5.76 1.43 -3.18
C PRO A 12 -6.33 0.02 -3.40
N VAL A 13 -6.56 -0.34 -4.66
CA VAL A 13 -6.86 -1.71 -5.07
C VAL A 13 -5.57 -2.53 -5.09
N TYR A 14 -4.55 -2.00 -5.78
CA TYR A 14 -3.20 -2.57 -5.78
C TYR A 14 -2.15 -1.51 -6.07
N SER A 15 -0.90 -1.81 -5.69
CA SER A 15 0.31 -1.08 -6.08
C SER A 15 1.33 -2.03 -6.72
N ALA A 16 2.08 -1.54 -7.69
CA ALA A 16 3.13 -2.27 -8.38
C ALA A 16 4.46 -1.48 -8.34
N TYR A 17 5.55 -2.13 -7.94
CA TYR A 17 6.84 -1.47 -7.71
C TYR A 17 8.04 -2.41 -7.80
N LEU A 18 9.23 -1.81 -7.91
CA LEU A 18 10.50 -2.51 -7.81
C LEU A 18 10.95 -2.60 -6.34
N TYR A 19 11.39 -3.77 -5.93
CA TYR A 19 11.99 -4.00 -4.61
C TYR A 19 13.45 -3.52 -4.61
N GLN A 20 13.73 -2.47 -3.86
CA GLN A 20 15.04 -1.83 -3.77
C GLN A 20 15.37 -1.46 -2.31
N PRO A 21 15.46 -2.45 -1.39
CA PRO A 21 15.66 -2.16 0.03
C PRO A 21 17.04 -1.53 0.29
N ALA A 22 17.09 -0.55 1.19
CA ALA A 22 18.33 0.01 1.71
C ALA A 22 18.14 0.56 3.14
N PRO A 23 19.20 0.81 3.91
CA PRO A 23 19.09 1.60 5.14
C PRO A 23 18.64 3.04 4.86
N GLY A 24 17.94 3.67 5.80
CA GLY A 24 17.67 5.10 5.73
C GLY A 24 16.48 5.55 6.60
N LYS A 25 16.20 6.85 6.59
CA LYS A 25 15.17 7.46 7.44
C LYS A 25 13.76 7.25 6.88
N ARG A 26 12.80 7.00 7.78
CA ARG A 26 11.37 6.99 7.50
C ARG A 26 10.83 8.43 7.38
N PRO A 27 10.13 8.79 6.30
CA PRO A 27 9.40 10.06 6.18
C PRO A 27 8.33 10.23 7.29
N LYS A 28 7.90 11.48 7.50
CA LYS A 28 6.90 11.85 8.52
C LYS A 28 5.69 12.61 7.96
N THR A 29 5.79 13.05 6.71
CA THR A 29 4.77 13.85 6.04
C THR A 29 3.85 12.94 5.26
N TRP A 30 2.54 13.17 5.37
CA TRP A 30 1.52 12.50 4.59
C TRP A 30 1.06 13.40 3.45
N LEU A 31 0.93 12.80 2.27
CA LEU A 31 0.56 13.48 1.04
C LEU A 31 -0.76 12.93 0.48
N VAL A 32 -1.42 13.76 -0.33
CA VAL A 32 -2.64 13.47 -1.09
C VAL A 32 -2.41 13.70 -2.58
N GLU A 33 -3.24 13.10 -3.43
CA GLU A 33 -3.15 13.23 -4.89
C GLU A 33 -4.06 14.36 -5.37
N PRO A 34 -3.55 15.54 -5.77
CA PRO A 34 -4.38 16.67 -6.15
C PRO A 34 -5.25 16.37 -7.38
N GLN A 35 -4.77 15.53 -8.30
CA GLN A 35 -5.50 15.21 -9.53
C GLN A 35 -6.70 14.29 -9.33
N LEU A 36 -6.89 13.74 -8.12
CA LEU A 36 -8.16 13.06 -7.76
C LEU A 36 -9.32 14.06 -7.58
N ILE A 37 -9.03 15.33 -7.31
CA ILE A 37 -10.04 16.39 -7.26
C ILE A 37 -10.37 16.84 -8.69
N ASP A 38 -9.35 17.30 -9.43
CA ASP A 38 -9.47 17.82 -10.79
C ASP A 38 -8.08 17.80 -11.47
N LEU A 39 -8.03 17.51 -12.77
CA LEU A 39 -6.78 17.43 -13.54
C LEU A 39 -6.02 18.76 -13.65
N LYS A 40 -6.67 19.90 -13.35
CA LYS A 40 -6.04 21.23 -13.33
C LYS A 40 -5.07 21.44 -12.16
N TYR A 41 -5.19 20.64 -11.10
CA TYR A 41 -4.32 20.74 -9.93
C TYR A 41 -2.93 20.14 -10.20
N PRO A 42 -1.91 20.42 -9.34
CA PRO A 42 -0.55 19.96 -9.54
C PRO A 42 -0.46 18.45 -9.81
N LYS A 43 0.51 18.08 -10.65
CA LYS A 43 0.82 16.67 -10.96
C LYS A 43 1.66 15.98 -9.87
N THR A 44 2.11 16.74 -8.87
CA THR A 44 2.88 16.25 -7.73
C THR A 44 1.94 15.97 -6.57
N MET A 45 2.25 14.93 -5.80
CA MET A 45 1.60 14.67 -4.51
C MET A 45 1.89 15.85 -3.56
N GLU A 46 0.88 16.34 -2.84
CA GLU A 46 0.99 17.52 -1.98
C GLU A 46 0.49 17.26 -0.56
N GLU A 47 0.96 18.06 0.39
CA GLU A 47 0.33 18.11 1.71
C GLU A 47 -1.05 18.76 1.61
N GLU A 48 -2.03 18.28 2.40
CA GLU A 48 -3.38 18.85 2.44
C GLU A 48 -3.33 20.37 2.72
N GLY A 49 -2.49 20.78 3.67
CA GLY A 49 -2.32 22.19 4.03
C GLY A 49 -1.81 23.06 2.87
N THR A 50 -0.99 22.50 1.98
CA THR A 50 -0.52 23.20 0.77
C THR A 50 -1.68 23.41 -0.21
N LEU A 51 -2.51 22.40 -0.43
CA LEU A 51 -3.69 22.51 -1.30
C LEU A 51 -4.70 23.54 -0.79
N LEU A 52 -4.98 23.52 0.52
CA LEU A 52 -5.90 24.46 1.16
C LEU A 52 -5.42 25.92 1.07
N LYS A 53 -4.11 26.16 1.24
CA LYS A 53 -3.53 27.53 1.30
C LYS A 53 -3.18 28.09 -0.08
N ASN A 54 -2.60 27.28 -0.95
CA ASN A 54 -1.96 27.76 -2.17
C ASN A 54 -2.78 27.49 -3.44
N PHE A 55 -3.73 26.55 -3.38
CA PHE A 55 -4.50 26.11 -4.56
C PHE A 55 -6.00 26.35 -4.42
N SER A 56 -6.44 27.04 -3.35
CA SER A 56 -7.85 27.34 -3.06
C SER A 56 -8.75 26.09 -3.09
N VAL A 57 -8.19 24.92 -2.80
CA VAL A 57 -8.95 23.69 -2.61
C VAL A 57 -9.66 23.78 -1.26
N THR A 58 -10.94 23.42 -1.22
CA THR A 58 -11.67 23.30 0.04
C THR A 58 -11.46 21.91 0.66
N LEU A 59 -11.56 21.82 1.99
CA LEU A 59 -11.52 20.53 2.67
C LEU A 59 -12.64 19.59 2.18
N GLN A 60 -13.79 20.15 1.79
CA GLN A 60 -14.90 19.38 1.25
C GLN A 60 -14.54 18.72 -0.08
N GLU A 61 -13.96 19.46 -1.04
CA GLU A 61 -13.51 18.90 -2.33
C GLU A 61 -12.47 17.79 -2.15
N LEU A 62 -11.52 18.00 -1.23
CA LEU A 62 -10.51 16.99 -0.91
C LEU A 62 -11.15 15.75 -0.29
N SER A 63 -12.01 15.93 0.71
CA SER A 63 -12.71 14.87 1.43
C SER A 63 -13.69 14.08 0.53
N GLN A 64 -14.27 14.72 -0.48
CA GLN A 64 -15.14 14.04 -1.46
C GLN A 64 -14.33 13.19 -2.43
N SER A 65 -13.14 13.62 -2.84
CA SER A 65 -12.35 12.97 -3.89
C SER A 65 -11.50 11.78 -3.42
N GLN A 66 -11.05 11.80 -2.16
CA GLN A 66 -10.13 10.79 -1.60
C GLN A 66 -10.21 10.69 -0.07
N ALA A 67 -9.40 9.79 0.51
CA ALA A 67 -9.18 9.75 1.95
C ALA A 67 -8.30 10.94 2.40
N ILE A 68 -8.58 11.50 3.58
CA ILE A 68 -7.82 12.59 4.20
C ILE A 68 -7.20 12.16 5.53
N GLN A 69 -6.25 12.92 6.06
CA GLN A 69 -5.53 12.59 7.30
C GLN A 69 -6.50 12.38 8.48
N GLN A 70 -7.59 13.15 8.52
CA GLN A 70 -8.62 13.01 9.55
C GLN A 70 -9.33 11.64 9.50
N ASP A 71 -9.39 10.98 8.35
CA ASP A 71 -10.01 9.65 8.20
C ASP A 71 -9.21 8.56 8.94
N TYR A 72 -7.92 8.80 9.20
CA TYR A 72 -7.03 7.84 9.87
C TYR A 72 -6.59 8.26 11.28
N LYS A 73 -6.86 9.51 11.69
CA LYS A 73 -6.34 10.09 12.93
C LYS A 73 -6.86 9.41 14.21
N ASP A 74 -8.13 9.04 14.23
CA ASP A 74 -8.83 8.56 15.43
C ASP A 74 -9.18 7.07 15.36
N LEU A 75 -8.48 6.31 14.51
CA LEU A 75 -8.67 4.87 14.39
C LEU A 75 -8.14 4.15 15.64
N LYS A 76 -8.96 3.25 16.19
CA LYS A 76 -8.57 2.37 17.31
C LYS A 76 -8.22 0.98 16.77
N GLY A 77 -7.05 0.47 17.11
CA GLY A 77 -6.60 -0.87 16.71
C GLY A 77 -6.24 -0.99 15.22
N LEU A 78 -6.16 0.12 14.48
CA LEU A 78 -5.83 0.12 13.06
C LEU A 78 -4.72 1.14 12.77
N ASN A 79 -3.83 0.80 11.84
CA ASN A 79 -2.76 1.66 11.35
C ASN A 79 -3.02 2.12 9.92
N HIS A 80 -2.22 3.10 9.48
CA HIS A 80 -2.01 3.39 8.05
C HIS A 80 -1.17 2.25 7.44
N GLY A 81 -1.83 1.15 7.07
CA GLY A 81 -1.20 -0.01 6.46
C GLY A 81 -0.75 0.31 5.05
N HIS A 82 0.56 0.38 4.81
CA HIS A 82 1.08 0.66 3.48
C HIS A 82 0.93 -0.57 2.61
N LEU A 83 0.44 -0.41 1.38
CA LEU A 83 0.59 -1.47 0.38
C LEU A 83 2.02 -1.47 -0.15
N ASN A 84 2.53 -0.32 -0.60
CA ASN A 84 3.93 -0.16 -0.97
C ASN A 84 4.72 0.41 0.22
N PRO A 85 5.51 -0.40 0.98
CA PRO A 85 6.19 0.04 2.19
C PRO A 85 7.50 0.79 1.89
N SER A 86 7.78 1.80 2.71
CA SER A 86 8.99 2.63 2.57
C SER A 86 10.31 1.86 2.69
N SER A 87 10.35 0.75 3.42
CA SER A 87 11.55 -0.08 3.58
C SER A 87 12.01 -0.74 2.29
N HIS A 88 11.15 -0.85 1.28
CA HIS A 88 11.46 -1.46 0.00
C HIS A 88 12.10 -0.46 -0.99
N HIS A 89 12.43 0.77 -0.55
CA HIS A 89 12.96 1.82 -1.41
C HIS A 89 14.32 2.35 -0.93
N ASN A 90 15.21 2.61 -1.89
CA ASN A 90 16.62 2.94 -1.63
C ASN A 90 16.89 4.44 -1.48
N THR A 91 16.03 5.32 -2.00
CA THR A 91 16.19 6.77 -1.87
C THR A 91 15.17 7.39 -0.93
N PHE A 92 15.52 8.52 -0.31
CA PHE A 92 14.58 9.27 0.51
C PHE A 92 13.37 9.76 -0.30
N SER A 93 13.57 10.19 -1.55
CA SER A 93 12.46 10.61 -2.43
C SER A 93 11.49 9.47 -2.72
N SER A 94 11.99 8.28 -3.08
CA SER A 94 11.15 7.09 -3.31
C SER A 94 10.39 6.67 -2.05
N ARG A 95 11.00 6.82 -0.86
CA ARG A 95 10.33 6.58 0.43
C ARG A 95 9.23 7.58 0.68
N THR A 96 9.51 8.88 0.53
CA THR A 96 8.51 9.94 0.70
C THR A 96 7.30 9.71 -0.20
N ALA A 97 7.54 9.24 -1.43
CA ALA A 97 6.47 8.91 -2.35
C ALA A 97 5.55 7.77 -1.85
N THR A 98 5.97 6.93 -0.89
CA THR A 98 5.09 5.90 -0.29
C THR A 98 4.15 6.44 0.80
N PHE A 99 4.38 7.65 1.31
CA PHE A 99 3.58 8.28 2.36
C PHE A 99 2.42 9.09 1.75
N THR A 100 1.64 8.43 0.90
CA THR A 100 0.44 8.98 0.29
C THR A 100 -0.78 8.25 0.82
N LEU A 101 -1.88 8.98 1.05
CA LEU A 101 -3.14 8.35 1.51
C LEU A 101 -3.76 7.44 0.44
N THR A 102 -3.35 7.59 -0.83
CA THR A 102 -3.69 6.69 -1.92
C THR A 102 -2.92 5.37 -1.90
N ASN A 103 -1.92 5.20 -1.02
CA ASN A 103 -1.10 3.99 -0.89
C ASN A 103 -1.35 3.22 0.42
N VAL A 104 -2.35 3.64 1.21
CA VAL A 104 -2.62 3.04 2.52
C VAL A 104 -4.06 2.53 2.64
N VAL A 105 -4.22 1.52 3.47
CA VAL A 105 -5.51 0.97 3.91
C VAL A 105 -5.60 0.96 5.43
N PRO A 106 -6.80 0.94 6.02
CA PRO A 106 -6.97 0.63 7.44
C PRO A 106 -6.56 -0.83 7.69
N GLN A 107 -5.38 -1.04 8.27
CA GLN A 107 -4.84 -2.37 8.55
C GLN A 107 -4.82 -2.64 10.05
N ASP A 108 -5.18 -3.84 10.49
CA ASP A 108 -5.13 -4.19 11.92
C ASP A 108 -3.71 -4.01 12.48
N GLU A 109 -3.63 -3.38 13.66
CA GLU A 109 -2.35 -3.01 14.25
C GLU A 109 -1.47 -4.23 14.55
N LYS A 110 -2.07 -5.38 14.91
CA LYS A 110 -1.33 -6.60 15.24
C LYS A 110 -0.76 -7.22 13.97
N LEU A 111 -1.56 -7.29 12.90
CA LEU A 111 -1.08 -7.76 11.60
C LEU A 111 0.00 -6.83 11.03
N ASN A 112 -0.26 -5.52 10.98
CA ASN A 112 0.65 -4.51 10.42
C ASN A 112 2.01 -4.52 11.14
N ASN A 113 2.02 -4.61 12.47
CA ASN A 113 3.27 -4.58 13.25
C ASN A 113 3.88 -5.98 13.45
N GLY A 114 3.11 -7.03 13.20
CA GLY A 114 3.47 -8.43 13.40
C GLY A 114 3.79 -9.15 12.11
N ALA A 115 2.94 -10.10 11.72
CA ALA A 115 3.18 -11.05 10.65
C ALA A 115 3.39 -10.37 9.29
N TRP A 116 2.67 -9.28 8.99
CA TRP A 116 2.86 -8.52 7.75
C TRP A 116 4.22 -7.82 7.73
N ASN A 117 4.62 -7.17 8.82
CA ASN A 117 5.94 -6.56 8.94
C ASN A 117 7.07 -7.61 8.90
N ILE A 118 6.87 -8.81 9.45
CA ILE A 118 7.82 -9.92 9.30
C ILE A 118 7.94 -10.35 7.84
N TYR A 119 6.84 -10.41 7.10
CA TYR A 119 6.88 -10.67 5.66
C TYR A 119 7.71 -9.60 4.93
N GLU A 120 7.38 -8.32 5.12
CA GLU A 120 8.05 -7.19 4.45
C GLU A 120 9.55 -7.11 4.79
N GLN A 121 9.90 -7.20 6.07
CA GLN A 121 11.27 -6.93 6.52
C GLN A 121 12.18 -8.16 6.54
N GLN A 122 11.63 -9.37 6.57
CA GLN A 122 12.44 -10.59 6.69
C GLN A 122 12.21 -11.55 5.53
N THR A 123 10.95 -11.91 5.26
CA THR A 123 10.63 -12.92 4.22
C THR A 123 11.02 -12.43 2.83
N MET A 124 10.71 -11.16 2.51
CA MET A 124 11.10 -10.55 1.23
C MET A 124 12.62 -10.54 1.03
N ILE A 125 13.38 -10.16 2.07
CA ILE A 125 14.85 -10.18 2.01
C ILE A 125 15.36 -11.59 1.78
N LYS A 126 14.85 -12.56 2.55
CA LYS A 126 15.27 -13.96 2.48
C LYS A 126 14.96 -14.56 1.11
N LYS A 127 13.70 -14.47 0.63
CA LYS A 127 13.29 -14.97 -0.69
C LYS A 127 14.10 -14.33 -1.82
N THR A 128 14.36 -13.03 -1.75
CA THR A 128 15.15 -12.31 -2.77
C THR A 128 16.59 -12.83 -2.82
N LYS A 129 17.22 -13.05 -1.65
CA LYS A 129 18.59 -13.55 -1.55
C LYS A 129 18.70 -15.03 -1.92
N ASP A 130 17.83 -15.87 -1.37
CA ASP A 130 17.87 -17.33 -1.54
C ASP A 130 17.65 -17.73 -3.01
N ASN A 131 16.85 -16.96 -3.75
CA ASN A 131 16.65 -17.19 -5.20
C ASN A 131 17.70 -16.51 -6.08
N GLY A 132 18.65 -15.74 -5.53
CA GLY A 132 19.67 -15.03 -6.32
C GLY A 132 19.11 -13.94 -7.24
N CYS A 133 18.07 -13.24 -6.81
CA CYS A 133 17.37 -12.26 -7.63
C CYS A 133 18.25 -11.06 -8.00
N LYS A 134 18.33 -10.74 -9.29
CA LYS A 134 18.89 -9.47 -9.78
C LYS A 134 17.89 -8.33 -9.67
N THR A 135 16.61 -8.61 -9.94
CA THR A 135 15.52 -7.65 -9.83
C THR A 135 14.30 -8.35 -9.28
N THR A 136 13.54 -7.68 -8.40
CA THR A 136 12.31 -8.23 -7.86
C THR A 136 11.19 -7.20 -8.05
N TYR A 137 10.16 -7.63 -8.78
CA TYR A 137 8.94 -6.88 -9.05
C TYR A 137 7.89 -7.33 -8.05
N ILE A 138 7.15 -6.39 -7.48
CA ILE A 138 6.11 -6.67 -6.50
C ILE A 138 4.79 -6.09 -7.00
N ILE A 139 3.73 -6.89 -6.86
CA ILE A 139 2.36 -6.41 -6.85
C ILE A 139 1.80 -6.69 -5.46
N VAL A 140 1.10 -5.73 -4.90
CA VAL A 140 0.53 -5.80 -3.55
C VAL A 140 -0.86 -5.19 -3.61
N GLY A 141 -1.83 -5.80 -2.95
CA GLY A 141 -3.22 -5.38 -3.06
C GLY A 141 -4.02 -5.61 -1.80
N ALA A 142 -5.22 -5.06 -1.82
CA ALA A 142 -6.20 -5.19 -0.76
C ALA A 142 -7.52 -5.66 -1.36
N VAL A 143 -8.10 -6.69 -0.75
CA VAL A 143 -9.47 -7.13 -1.07
C VAL A 143 -10.41 -6.26 -0.24
N PRO A 144 -11.34 -5.51 -0.85
CA PRO A 144 -12.34 -4.76 -0.11
C PRO A 144 -13.09 -5.63 0.91
N GLY A 145 -13.40 -5.05 2.07
CA GLY A 145 -14.25 -5.69 3.07
C GLY A 145 -15.67 -5.11 3.06
N ASN A 146 -16.51 -5.63 3.95
CA ASN A 146 -17.87 -5.11 4.19
C ASN A 146 -17.93 -4.03 5.27
N ASN A 147 -16.79 -3.72 5.90
CA ASN A 147 -16.69 -2.76 6.99
C ASN A 147 -16.02 -1.46 6.52
N TYR A 148 -16.36 -0.35 7.18
CA TYR A 148 -15.81 0.96 6.90
C TYR A 148 -15.40 1.65 8.20
N VAL A 149 -14.40 2.54 8.09
CA VAL A 149 -13.93 3.42 9.16
C VAL A 149 -14.28 4.87 8.84
N ALA A 150 -13.95 5.79 9.75
CA ALA A 150 -14.16 7.23 9.57
C ALA A 150 -15.61 7.57 9.18
N GLN A 151 -16.57 7.03 9.94
CA GLN A 151 -18.01 7.24 9.71
C GLN A 151 -18.46 6.80 8.29
N GLY A 152 -17.94 5.67 7.81
CA GLY A 152 -18.34 5.10 6.51
C GLY A 152 -17.53 5.61 5.33
N ARG A 153 -16.48 6.41 5.55
CA ARG A 153 -15.74 7.06 4.45
C ARG A 153 -14.71 6.17 3.79
N VAL A 154 -13.97 5.37 4.55
CA VAL A 154 -12.84 4.57 4.06
C VAL A 154 -13.13 3.10 4.32
N ASN A 155 -13.03 2.27 3.27
CA ASN A 155 -13.24 0.83 3.39
C ASN A 155 -12.12 0.20 4.24
N LYS A 156 -12.49 -0.68 5.17
CA LYS A 156 -11.54 -1.59 5.82
C LYS A 156 -11.47 -2.86 4.99
N PRO A 157 -10.32 -3.19 4.36
CA PRO A 157 -10.20 -4.39 3.56
C PRO A 157 -10.38 -5.64 4.41
N SER A 158 -10.89 -6.71 3.80
CA SER A 158 -11.00 -8.03 4.40
C SER A 158 -9.67 -8.77 4.39
N HIS A 159 -8.89 -8.60 3.31
CA HIS A 159 -7.60 -9.26 3.12
C HIS A 159 -6.58 -8.30 2.53
N ILE A 160 -5.30 -8.60 2.78
CA ILE A 160 -4.16 -7.95 2.16
C ILE A 160 -3.30 -9.05 1.55
N TRP A 161 -2.80 -8.82 0.35
CA TRP A 161 -2.01 -9.81 -0.38
C TRP A 161 -0.82 -9.17 -1.08
N SER A 162 0.21 -9.96 -1.34
CA SER A 162 1.38 -9.54 -2.11
C SER A 162 1.88 -10.70 -2.97
N SER A 163 2.27 -10.40 -4.21
CA SER A 163 2.97 -11.31 -5.10
C SER A 163 4.30 -10.68 -5.53
N ALA A 164 5.29 -11.53 -5.71
CA ALA A 164 6.62 -11.11 -6.14
C ALA A 164 7.08 -11.98 -7.30
N CYS A 165 7.68 -11.32 -8.30
CA CYS A 165 8.38 -11.94 -9.40
C CYS A 165 9.86 -11.54 -9.32
N CYS A 166 10.71 -12.53 -9.14
CA CYS A 166 12.15 -12.41 -9.04
C CYS A 166 12.80 -12.83 -10.35
N GLU A 167 13.50 -11.90 -10.99
CA GLU A 167 14.35 -12.18 -12.14
C GLU A 167 15.75 -12.56 -11.65
N VAL A 168 16.14 -13.81 -11.90
CA VAL A 168 17.46 -14.36 -11.54
C VAL A 168 18.43 -14.12 -12.69
N ASP A 169 18.03 -14.50 -13.90
CA ASP A 169 18.73 -14.20 -15.15
C ASP A 169 17.72 -14.04 -16.32
N SER A 170 18.20 -14.03 -17.56
CA SER A 170 17.36 -13.81 -18.74
C SER A 170 16.30 -14.90 -18.97
N ASN A 171 16.51 -16.11 -18.43
CA ASN A 171 15.69 -17.28 -18.70
C ASN A 171 15.03 -17.85 -17.43
N HIS A 172 15.52 -17.50 -16.25
CA HIS A 172 15.02 -18.02 -14.98
C HIS A 172 14.34 -16.95 -14.13
N ARG A 173 13.12 -17.27 -13.70
CA ARG A 173 12.34 -16.48 -12.75
C ARG A 173 11.90 -17.35 -11.58
N ALA A 174 11.93 -16.77 -10.39
CA ALA A 174 11.28 -17.31 -9.20
C ALA A 174 10.08 -16.44 -8.86
N ALA A 175 9.05 -17.01 -8.24
CA ALA A 175 7.90 -16.25 -7.79
C ALA A 175 7.35 -16.80 -6.49
N TRP A 176 6.71 -15.93 -5.72
CA TRP A 176 5.97 -16.29 -4.53
C TRP A 176 4.84 -15.30 -4.28
N ALA A 177 3.87 -15.71 -3.49
CA ALA A 177 2.77 -14.89 -3.05
C ALA A 177 2.51 -15.07 -1.56
N VAL A 178 1.83 -14.10 -0.97
CA VAL A 178 1.28 -14.19 0.37
C VAL A 178 -0.10 -13.55 0.44
N ILE A 179 -0.92 -13.99 1.38
CA ILE A 179 -2.20 -13.37 1.74
C ILE A 179 -2.38 -13.41 3.26
N ALA A 180 -3.10 -12.42 3.79
CA ALA A 180 -3.50 -12.34 5.19
C ALA A 180 -4.93 -11.82 5.29
N GLU A 181 -5.74 -12.44 6.14
CA GLU A 181 -6.97 -11.83 6.65
C GLU A 181 -6.60 -10.62 7.50
N ASN A 182 -7.21 -9.47 7.22
CA ASN A 182 -6.77 -8.20 7.80
C ASN A 182 -6.93 -8.14 9.32
N ASP A 183 -7.77 -8.98 9.94
CA ASP A 183 -7.98 -9.06 11.39
C ASP A 183 -7.26 -10.24 12.08
N LYS A 184 -6.45 -10.99 11.33
CA LYS A 184 -5.63 -12.09 11.86
C LYS A 184 -4.16 -11.74 11.70
N ASN A 185 -3.39 -11.90 12.78
CA ASN A 185 -1.94 -11.68 12.74
C ASN A 185 -1.20 -12.92 12.18
N GLU A 186 -1.56 -13.30 10.96
CA GLU A 186 -1.05 -14.49 10.27
C GLU A 186 -0.91 -14.18 8.77
N VAL A 187 0.19 -14.66 8.19
CA VAL A 187 0.47 -14.52 6.76
C VAL A 187 0.62 -15.92 6.18
N GLN A 188 -0.21 -16.25 5.21
CA GLN A 188 -0.13 -17.51 4.46
C GLN A 188 0.81 -17.33 3.26
N LEU A 189 1.75 -18.25 3.09
CA LEU A 189 2.61 -18.32 1.91
C LEU A 189 1.96 -19.18 0.82
N LEU A 190 1.94 -18.67 -0.41
CA LEU A 190 1.30 -19.26 -1.57
C LEU A 190 2.23 -19.24 -2.80
N THR A 191 1.92 -20.08 -3.78
CA THR A 191 2.32 -19.89 -5.18
C THR A 191 1.48 -18.79 -5.83
N LEU A 192 1.88 -18.31 -7.02
CA LEU A 192 1.09 -17.32 -7.76
C LEU A 192 -0.29 -17.86 -8.15
N GLY A 193 -0.37 -19.11 -8.64
CA GLY A 193 -1.64 -19.73 -9.04
C GLY A 193 -2.60 -19.88 -7.85
N GLU A 194 -2.11 -20.33 -6.69
CA GLU A 194 -2.94 -20.41 -5.48
C GLU A 194 -3.44 -19.04 -5.03
N LEU A 195 -2.64 -17.98 -5.16
CA LEU A 195 -3.09 -16.63 -4.89
C LEU A 195 -4.18 -16.21 -5.89
N GLU A 196 -3.99 -16.44 -7.19
CA GLU A 196 -4.99 -16.12 -8.23
C GLU A 196 -6.33 -16.83 -7.99
N ASP A 197 -6.29 -18.13 -7.68
CA ASP A 197 -7.47 -18.92 -7.35
C ASP A 197 -8.17 -18.39 -6.08
N THR A 198 -7.38 -18.02 -5.05
CA THR A 198 -7.92 -17.44 -3.82
C THR A 198 -8.57 -16.09 -4.08
N LEU A 199 -7.90 -15.19 -4.82
CA LEU A 199 -8.42 -13.85 -5.12
C LEU A 199 -9.67 -13.89 -6.00
N THR A 200 -9.78 -14.86 -6.91
CA THR A 200 -10.99 -15.08 -7.74
C THR A 200 -12.24 -15.32 -6.90
N ASN A 201 -12.10 -15.94 -5.72
CA ASN A 201 -13.22 -16.17 -4.81
C ASN A 201 -13.50 -14.98 -3.87
N LEU A 202 -12.58 -14.02 -3.78
CA LEU A 202 -12.64 -12.91 -2.82
C LEU A 202 -13.09 -11.58 -3.44
N TYR A 203 -12.92 -11.40 -4.76
CA TYR A 203 -13.39 -10.23 -5.52
C TYR A 203 -14.73 -10.49 -6.21
#